data_AF-A0A3N1STV2-F1
#
_entry.id   AF-A0A3N1STV2-F1
#
_cell.length_a   1.000
_cell.length_b   1.000
_cell.length_c   1.000
_cell.angle_alpha   90.00
_cell.angle_beta   90.00
_cell.angle_gamma   90.00
#
_symmetry.space_group_name_H-M   'P 1'
#
loop_
_entity.id
_entity.type
_entity.pdbx_description
1 polymer ?
#
loop_
_entity_poly.entity_id
_entity_poly.type
_entity_poly.pdbx_seq_one_letter_code
_entity_poly.pdbx_strand_id
1 'polypeptide(L)'
;MYPPHSSAFASVRRHFDDPRTSDAVFVLVPTDADEADPVRLTAAETHEALYGPGFDPKFATAVWKEVIRTAQSDLTPDSTGKLLAIWLTLPRLTGTVHRVCTRLRADQSDVEAEMVLTLLEKLADRDGASCLTDSSLLHAARARAWRLAREGLRELPSTKIERITEEHALTASGEEADAPAAESLDVRVDRPDGPDGLCAPLRFRVRPEHLRRQGIFIDTDEGSQGRSAGHSPGKRRRLGRRADTRPVRPAGRRG
;
A
#
# COMPACT_ATOMS: atom_id res chain seq x y z
N MET A 1 -20.24 6.52 -17.81
CA MET A 1 -19.17 7.48 -18.11
C MET A 1 -18.70 8.04 -16.77
N TYR A 2 -17.64 7.47 -16.19
CA TYR A 2 -17.13 7.94 -14.90
C TYR A 2 -16.51 9.34 -15.11
N PRO A 3 -16.76 10.31 -14.21
CA PRO A 3 -16.06 11.58 -14.28
C PRO A 3 -14.55 11.30 -14.23
N PRO A 4 -13.73 12.04 -14.99
CA PRO A 4 -12.29 11.87 -14.93
C PRO A 4 -11.86 12.01 -13.46
N HIS A 5 -11.15 10.99 -12.96
CA HIS A 5 -10.65 10.96 -11.59
C HIS A 5 -9.95 12.30 -11.28
N SER A 6 -10.39 12.96 -10.22
CA SER A 6 -9.85 14.26 -9.82
C SER A 6 -8.40 14.09 -9.39
N SER A 7 -7.46 14.53 -10.22
CA SER A 7 -6.03 14.57 -9.88
C SER A 7 -5.79 15.66 -8.82
N ALA A 8 -5.13 15.30 -7.71
CA ALA A 8 -4.79 16.25 -6.66
C ALA A 8 -3.85 17.34 -7.20
N PHE A 9 -2.90 16.96 -8.07
CA PHE A 9 -2.00 17.91 -8.71
C PHE A 9 -2.75 18.87 -9.63
N ALA A 10 -3.73 18.37 -10.40
CA ALA A 10 -4.56 19.20 -11.26
C ALA A 10 -5.41 20.18 -10.45
N SER A 11 -5.98 19.76 -9.32
CA SER A 11 -6.74 20.64 -8.44
C SER A 11 -5.89 21.78 -7.87
N VAL A 12 -4.67 21.49 -7.42
CA VAL A 12 -3.75 22.52 -6.93
C VAL A 12 -3.32 23.48 -8.04
N ARG A 13 -3.00 22.98 -9.25
CA ARG A 13 -2.69 23.86 -10.38
C ARG A 13 -3.85 24.78 -10.73
N ARG A 14 -5.05 24.21 -10.85
CA ARG A 14 -6.27 24.98 -11.15
C ARG A 14 -6.54 26.07 -10.12
N HIS A 15 -6.18 25.86 -8.86
CA HIS A 15 -6.31 26.88 -7.82
C HIS A 15 -5.42 28.11 -8.08
N PHE A 16 -4.20 27.90 -8.59
CA PHE A 16 -3.25 28.96 -8.92
C PHE A 16 -3.33 29.47 -10.36
N ASP A 17 -4.08 28.79 -11.23
CA ASP A 17 -4.43 29.29 -12.57
C ASP A 17 -5.44 30.47 -12.50
N ASP A 18 -6.12 30.66 -11.36
CA ASP A 18 -6.96 31.85 -11.11
C ASP A 18 -6.07 33.05 -10.73
N PRO A 19 -6.02 34.13 -11.55
CA PRO A 19 -5.21 35.31 -11.28
C PRO A 19 -5.51 35.94 -9.90
N ARG A 20 -6.76 35.85 -9.44
CA ARG A 20 -7.14 36.43 -8.14
C ARG A 20 -6.45 35.71 -6.98
N THR A 21 -6.26 34.41 -7.11
CA THR A 21 -5.55 33.60 -6.12
C THR A 21 -4.06 33.82 -6.23
N SER A 22 -3.50 33.80 -7.45
CA SER A 22 -2.05 34.00 -7.64
C SER A 22 -1.57 35.36 -7.14
N ASP A 23 -2.40 36.38 -7.31
CA ASP A 23 -2.09 37.76 -6.94
C ASP A 23 -2.42 38.05 -5.47
N ALA A 24 -3.20 37.21 -4.79
CA ALA A 24 -3.49 37.38 -3.36
C ALA A 24 -2.40 36.80 -2.45
N VAL A 25 -1.64 35.83 -2.96
CA VAL A 25 -0.59 35.14 -2.19
C VAL A 25 0.74 35.80 -2.42
N PHE A 26 1.41 36.17 -1.34
CA PHE A 26 2.72 36.82 -1.39
C PHE A 26 3.73 36.16 -0.48
N VAL A 27 4.99 36.19 -0.92
CA VAL A 27 6.15 35.79 -0.12
C VAL A 27 7.08 36.99 -0.01
N LEU A 28 7.54 37.26 1.21
CA LEU A 28 8.54 38.30 1.48
C LEU A 28 9.92 37.64 1.53
N VAL A 29 10.76 37.95 0.56
CA VAL A 29 12.09 37.36 0.42
C VAL A 29 13.14 38.38 0.88
N PRO A 30 13.91 38.10 1.95
CA PRO A 30 15.04 38.93 2.34
C PRO A 30 16.05 39.02 1.20
N THR A 31 16.62 40.20 0.99
CA THR A 31 17.75 40.36 0.07
C THR A 31 19.06 40.32 0.86
N ASP A 32 20.15 39.87 0.22
CA ASP A 32 21.46 39.73 0.87
C ASP A 32 22.07 41.07 1.33
N ALA A 33 21.49 42.21 0.95
CA ALA A 33 21.89 43.51 1.46
C ALA A 33 21.18 43.76 2.80
N ASP A 34 21.96 43.80 3.88
CA ASP A 34 21.55 43.90 5.30
C ASP A 34 20.59 45.07 5.62
N GLU A 35 20.40 46.02 4.70
CA GLU A 35 19.52 47.20 4.82
C GLU A 35 18.49 47.34 3.70
N ALA A 36 18.44 46.41 2.73
CA ALA A 36 17.49 46.51 1.64
C ALA A 36 16.14 45.89 2.01
N ASP A 37 15.06 46.59 1.65
CA ASP A 37 13.70 46.13 1.90
C ASP A 37 13.46 44.72 1.31
N PRO A 38 12.76 43.83 2.04
CA PRO A 38 12.43 42.51 1.54
C PRO A 38 11.60 42.61 0.26
N VAL A 39 11.95 41.81 -0.74
CA VAL A 39 11.24 41.77 -2.01
C VAL A 39 9.93 41.01 -1.82
N ARG A 40 8.81 41.66 -2.13
CA ARG A 40 7.49 41.02 -2.15
C ARG A 40 7.27 40.38 -3.50
N LEU A 41 7.07 39.06 -3.52
CA LEU A 41 6.76 38.30 -4.72
C LEU A 41 5.34 37.74 -4.63
N THR A 42 4.56 37.86 -5.70
CA THR A 42 3.32 37.11 -5.93
C THR A 42 3.59 35.61 -6.13
N ALA A 43 2.56 34.77 -6.16
CA ALA A 43 2.74 33.35 -6.49
C ALA A 43 3.36 33.16 -7.88
N ALA A 44 2.91 33.93 -8.88
CA ALA A 44 3.44 33.87 -10.25
C ALA A 44 4.91 34.28 -10.32
N GLU A 45 5.29 35.40 -9.68
CA GLU A 45 6.69 35.84 -9.60
C GLU A 45 7.56 34.87 -8.82
N THR A 46 7.03 34.25 -7.77
CA THR A 46 7.72 33.20 -7.02
C THR A 46 8.01 31.99 -7.91
N HIS A 47 7.04 31.55 -8.71
CA HIS A 47 7.25 30.47 -9.67
C HIS A 47 8.27 30.85 -10.74
N GLU A 48 8.19 32.06 -11.28
CA GLU A 48 9.14 32.56 -12.28
C GLU A 48 10.56 32.69 -11.72
N ALA A 49 10.72 33.14 -10.48
CA ALA A 49 12.02 33.17 -9.82
C ALA A 49 12.66 31.78 -9.66
N LEU A 50 11.84 30.73 -9.50
CA LEU A 50 12.30 29.36 -9.30
C LEU A 50 12.51 28.58 -10.60
N TYR A 51 11.75 28.87 -11.64
CA TYR A 51 11.68 28.05 -12.86
C TYR A 51 11.79 28.84 -14.18
N GLY A 52 11.85 30.16 -14.11
CA GLY A 52 11.95 31.05 -15.26
C GLY A 52 13.37 31.18 -15.82
N PRO A 53 13.54 31.95 -16.91
CA PRO A 53 14.81 32.12 -17.60
C PRO A 53 15.83 32.94 -16.79
N GLY A 54 15.38 33.73 -15.81
CA GLY A 54 16.21 34.54 -14.91
C GLY A 54 16.68 33.81 -13.64
N PHE A 55 16.71 32.48 -13.65
CA PHE A 55 17.01 31.68 -12.47
C PHE A 55 18.39 32.02 -11.85
N ASP A 56 18.37 32.52 -10.61
CA ASP A 56 19.55 32.64 -9.74
C ASP A 56 19.46 31.59 -8.61
N PRO A 57 20.41 30.65 -8.52
CA PRO A 57 20.42 29.62 -7.46
C PRO A 57 20.40 30.18 -6.03
N LYS A 58 21.05 31.32 -5.77
CA LYS A 58 21.09 31.91 -4.43
C LYS A 58 19.73 32.48 -4.06
N PHE A 59 19.18 33.33 -4.94
CA PHE A 59 17.83 33.86 -4.76
C PHE A 59 16.79 32.75 -4.67
N ALA A 60 16.86 31.71 -5.51
CA ALA A 60 15.95 30.57 -5.46
C ALA A 60 16.00 29.83 -4.12
N THR A 61 17.18 29.70 -3.50
CA THR A 61 17.33 29.11 -2.17
C THR A 61 16.66 29.98 -1.10
N ALA A 62 16.81 31.30 -1.18
CA ALA A 62 16.14 32.23 -0.28
C ALA A 62 14.61 32.18 -0.46
N VAL A 63 14.13 32.19 -1.70
CA VAL A 63 12.71 32.03 -2.04
C VAL A 63 12.15 30.74 -1.44
N TRP A 64 12.82 29.59 -1.61
CA TRP A 64 12.36 28.32 -1.05
C TRP A 64 12.31 28.34 0.48
N LYS A 65 13.33 28.89 1.13
CA LYS A 65 13.37 29.03 2.59
C LYS A 65 12.16 29.82 3.10
N GLU A 66 11.82 30.91 2.41
CA GLU A 66 10.71 31.78 2.77
C GLU A 66 9.34 31.18 2.48
N VAL A 67 9.18 30.52 1.34
CA VAL A 67 7.97 29.74 1.03
C VAL A 67 7.71 28.69 2.12
N ILE A 68 8.74 27.95 2.52
CA ILE A 68 8.62 26.92 3.58
C ILE A 68 8.28 27.57 4.92
N ARG A 69 8.93 28.68 5.28
CA ARG A 69 8.67 29.43 6.51
C ARG A 69 7.21 29.93 6.56
N THR A 70 6.72 30.51 5.48
CA THR A 70 5.32 30.94 5.35
C THR A 70 4.37 29.76 5.51
N ALA A 71 4.63 28.66 4.79
CA ALA A 71 3.81 27.44 4.87
C ALA A 71 3.80 26.76 6.26
N GLN A 72 4.85 26.92 7.07
CA GLN A 72 4.91 26.42 8.44
C GLN A 72 4.22 27.35 9.46
N SER A 73 4.20 28.65 9.15
CA SER A 73 3.54 29.69 9.96
C SER A 73 2.02 29.68 9.79
N ASP A 74 1.55 29.08 8.70
CA ASP A 74 0.16 28.84 8.34
C ASP A 74 -0.57 27.93 9.35
N LEU A 75 -1.28 28.58 10.28
CA LEU A 75 -2.05 27.97 11.36
C LEU A 75 -3.50 27.63 10.95
N THR A 76 -4.06 28.34 9.98
CA THR A 76 -5.45 28.15 9.56
C THR A 76 -5.55 27.16 8.39
N PRO A 77 -6.61 26.35 8.30
CA PRO A 77 -6.81 25.44 7.17
C PRO A 77 -6.97 26.19 5.83
N ASP A 78 -7.43 27.45 5.86
CA ASP A 78 -7.63 28.28 4.67
C ASP A 78 -6.38 29.04 4.22
N SER A 79 -5.26 28.87 4.92
CA SER A 79 -4.02 29.56 4.59
C SER A 79 -3.34 28.98 3.35
N THR A 80 -2.98 29.86 2.42
CA THR A 80 -2.55 29.49 1.07
C THR A 80 -1.06 29.19 0.96
N GLY A 81 -0.25 29.42 2.00
CA GLY A 81 1.19 29.19 1.98
C GLY A 81 1.54 27.70 1.83
N LYS A 82 0.82 26.80 2.51
CA LYS A 82 0.97 25.34 2.26
C LYS A 82 0.62 24.94 0.84
N LEU A 83 -0.48 25.49 0.31
CA LEU A 83 -0.90 25.27 -1.08
C LEU A 83 0.14 25.81 -2.08
N LEU A 84 0.72 26.99 -1.80
CA LEU A 84 1.78 27.58 -2.60
C LEU A 84 3.01 26.68 -2.61
N ALA A 85 3.48 26.23 -1.45
CA ALA A 85 4.61 25.31 -1.35
C ALA A 85 4.36 24.02 -2.16
N ILE A 86 3.17 23.42 -2.04
CA ILE A 86 2.79 22.25 -2.82
C ILE A 86 2.82 22.57 -4.32
N TRP A 87 2.16 23.65 -4.75
CA TRP A 87 2.11 24.07 -6.15
C TRP A 87 3.52 24.23 -6.75
N LEU A 88 4.43 24.89 -6.02
CA LEU A 88 5.81 25.09 -6.44
C LEU A 88 6.61 23.78 -6.52
N THR A 89 6.23 22.72 -5.78
CA THR A 89 6.89 21.41 -5.91
C THR A 89 6.41 20.59 -7.11
N LEU A 90 5.21 20.88 -7.65
CA LEU A 90 4.57 20.05 -8.67
C LEU A 90 5.42 19.82 -9.93
N PRO A 91 6.07 20.84 -10.54
CA PRO A 91 6.89 20.62 -11.72
C PRO A 91 8.00 19.57 -11.51
N ARG A 92 8.52 19.49 -10.28
CA ARG A 92 9.59 18.56 -9.89
C ARG A 92 9.05 17.18 -9.48
N LEU A 93 7.75 17.02 -9.26
CA LEU A 93 7.11 15.77 -8.85
C LEU A 93 6.38 15.05 -9.98
N THR A 94 5.85 15.76 -10.99
CA THR A 94 5.09 15.15 -12.10
C THR A 94 5.87 14.04 -12.81
N GLY A 95 7.17 14.23 -13.04
CA GLY A 95 8.01 13.19 -13.63
C GLY A 95 8.17 11.95 -12.74
N THR A 96 8.09 12.09 -11.41
CA THR A 96 8.10 10.94 -10.49
C THR A 96 6.79 10.19 -10.53
N VAL A 97 5.66 10.91 -10.48
CA VAL A 97 4.31 10.30 -10.62
C VAL A 97 4.25 9.46 -11.89
N HIS A 98 4.62 10.03 -13.03
CA HIS A 98 4.64 9.32 -14.30
C HIS A 98 5.52 8.06 -14.26
N ARG A 99 6.72 8.13 -13.66
CA ARG A 99 7.63 6.98 -13.53
C ARG A 99 7.06 5.89 -12.61
N VAL A 100 6.41 6.26 -11.53
CA VAL A 100 5.81 5.31 -10.58
C VAL A 100 4.62 4.60 -11.22
N CYS A 101 3.70 5.35 -11.82
CA CYS A 101 2.52 4.80 -12.50
C CYS A 101 2.91 3.89 -13.67
N THR A 102 3.86 4.32 -14.52
CA THR A 102 4.29 3.51 -15.68
C THR A 102 5.05 2.25 -15.30
N ARG A 103 5.89 2.29 -14.25
CA ARG A 103 6.74 1.15 -13.88
C ARG A 103 6.07 0.16 -12.94
N LEU A 104 5.22 0.63 -12.04
CA LEU A 104 4.58 -0.19 -11.00
C LEU A 104 3.07 -0.34 -11.19
N ARG A 105 2.49 0.26 -12.24
CA ARG A 105 1.05 0.25 -12.54
C ARG A 105 0.18 0.75 -11.38
N ALA A 106 0.73 1.64 -10.56
CA ALA A 106 -0.01 2.27 -9.47
C ALA A 106 -1.00 3.30 -10.03
N ASP A 107 -2.14 3.44 -9.36
CA ASP A 107 -3.13 4.46 -9.68
C ASP A 107 -2.53 5.87 -9.49
N GLN A 108 -2.79 6.76 -10.45
CA GLN A 108 -2.21 8.10 -10.45
C GLN A 108 -2.77 8.95 -9.31
N SER A 109 -4.07 8.86 -9.03
CA SER A 109 -4.71 9.65 -7.97
C SER A 109 -4.16 9.26 -6.60
N ASP A 110 -3.94 7.96 -6.35
CA ASP A 110 -3.35 7.48 -5.09
C ASP A 110 -1.91 7.96 -4.92
N VAL A 111 -1.10 7.89 -5.97
CA VAL A 111 0.30 8.35 -5.94
C VAL A 111 0.38 9.86 -5.69
N GLU A 112 -0.46 10.65 -6.35
CA GLU A 112 -0.50 12.10 -6.16
C GLU A 112 -0.99 12.47 -4.75
N ALA A 113 -2.08 11.84 -4.27
CA ALA A 113 -2.62 12.08 -2.94
C ALA A 113 -1.58 11.78 -1.86
N GLU A 114 -0.84 10.67 -1.98
CA GLU A 114 0.20 10.30 -1.04
C GLU A 114 1.39 11.27 -1.04
N MET A 115 1.77 11.78 -2.21
CA MET A 115 2.79 12.84 -2.29
C MET A 115 2.32 14.13 -1.62
N VAL A 116 1.09 14.58 -1.89
CA VAL A 116 0.51 15.78 -1.27
C VAL A 116 0.42 15.62 0.24
N LEU A 117 -0.07 14.47 0.72
CA LEU A 117 -0.14 14.16 2.14
C LEU A 117 1.23 14.24 2.80
N THR A 118 2.25 13.62 2.19
CA THR A 118 3.62 13.67 2.71
C THR A 118 4.18 15.09 2.78
N LEU A 119 3.88 15.93 1.78
CA LEU A 119 4.29 17.34 1.80
C LEU A 119 3.61 18.09 2.94
N LEU A 120 2.29 17.90 3.12
CA LEU A 120 1.53 18.54 4.19
C LEU A 120 2.03 18.10 5.58
N GLU A 121 2.31 16.82 5.78
CA GLU A 121 2.90 16.30 7.02
C GLU A 121 4.24 16.94 7.31
N LYS A 122 5.11 17.08 6.29
CA LYS A 122 6.42 17.70 6.46
C LYS A 122 6.37 19.19 6.71
N LEU A 123 5.39 19.89 6.13
CA LEU A 123 5.15 21.31 6.40
C LEU A 123 4.47 21.54 7.75
N ALA A 124 3.77 20.54 8.30
CA ALA A 124 3.18 20.62 9.63
C ALA A 124 4.19 20.33 10.76
N ASP A 125 5.29 19.61 10.47
CA ASP A 125 6.36 19.28 11.41
C ASP A 125 7.21 20.51 11.74
N ARG A 126 6.95 21.11 12.92
CA ARG A 126 7.66 22.30 13.42
C ARG A 126 8.99 21.97 14.07
N ASP A 127 9.14 20.79 14.64
CA ASP A 127 10.36 20.37 15.31
C ASP A 127 11.48 20.11 14.29
N GLY A 128 11.12 19.69 13.08
CA GLY A 128 12.02 19.52 11.94
C GLY A 128 12.32 20.80 11.14
N ALA A 129 11.78 21.96 11.51
CA ALA A 129 11.77 23.16 10.67
C ALA A 129 13.16 23.68 10.28
N SER A 130 14.15 23.56 11.17
CA SER A 130 15.52 24.02 10.93
C SER A 130 16.27 23.21 9.85
N CYS A 131 15.80 21.99 9.54
CA CYS A 131 16.41 21.09 8.57
C CYS A 131 15.58 20.92 7.28
N LEU A 132 14.43 21.59 7.20
CA LEU A 132 13.53 21.44 6.07
C LEU A 132 14.04 22.27 4.89
N THR A 133 14.33 21.60 3.77
CA THR A 133 14.76 22.21 2.52
C THR A 133 13.83 21.75 1.41
N ASP A 134 13.83 22.44 0.27
CA ASP A 134 13.11 22.02 -0.93
C ASP A 134 13.48 20.59 -1.35
N SER A 135 14.78 20.26 -1.28
CA SER A 135 15.32 18.96 -1.65
C SER A 135 14.85 17.85 -0.71
N SER A 136 14.79 18.11 0.60
CA SER A 136 14.33 17.13 1.58
C SER A 136 12.82 16.91 1.51
N LEU A 137 12.03 17.96 1.27
CA LEU A 137 10.59 17.86 0.98
C LEU A 137 10.30 16.97 -0.23
N LEU A 138 10.95 17.28 -1.36
CA LEU A 138 10.78 16.50 -2.59
C LEU A 138 11.25 15.06 -2.43
N HIS A 139 12.37 14.85 -1.74
CA HIS A 139 12.87 13.50 -1.47
C HIS A 139 11.87 12.70 -0.62
N ALA A 140 11.31 13.29 0.44
CA ALA A 140 10.32 12.62 1.28
C ALA A 140 9.07 12.21 0.49
N ALA A 141 8.48 13.14 -0.29
CA ALA A 141 7.30 12.87 -1.10
C ALA A 141 7.57 11.76 -2.15
N ARG A 142 8.71 11.83 -2.85
CA ARG A 142 9.10 10.81 -3.83
C ARG A 142 9.30 9.45 -3.17
N ALA A 143 9.99 9.39 -2.03
CA ALA A 143 10.26 8.15 -1.31
C ALA A 143 8.96 7.50 -0.83
N ARG A 144 8.01 8.29 -0.32
CA ARG A 144 6.71 7.80 0.16
C ARG A 144 5.86 7.24 -1.00
N ALA A 145 5.79 7.94 -2.13
CA ALA A 145 5.12 7.45 -3.34
C ALA A 145 5.72 6.12 -3.87
N TRP A 146 7.05 6.01 -3.92
CA TRP A 146 7.70 4.75 -4.32
C TRP A 146 7.42 3.60 -3.36
N ARG A 147 7.29 3.89 -2.05
CA ARG A 147 6.93 2.87 -1.06
C ARG A 147 5.48 2.42 -1.24
N LEU A 148 4.53 3.36 -1.31
CA LEU A 148 3.11 3.06 -1.55
C LEU A 148 2.94 2.13 -2.77
N ALA A 149 3.51 2.51 -3.90
CA ALA A 149 3.38 1.74 -5.13
C ALA A 149 4.02 0.34 -5.06
N ARG A 150 5.08 0.17 -4.24
CA ARG A 150 5.70 -1.15 -4.03
C ARG A 150 4.91 -2.02 -3.04
N GLU A 151 4.26 -1.41 -2.07
CA GLU A 151 3.38 -2.09 -1.12
C GLU A 151 2.15 -2.65 -1.86
N GLY A 152 1.52 -1.86 -2.74
CA GLY A 152 0.42 -2.34 -3.58
C GLY A 152 0.78 -3.52 -4.49
N LEU A 153 2.04 -3.62 -4.95
CA LEU A 153 2.50 -4.81 -5.70
C LEU A 153 2.62 -6.07 -4.84
N ARG A 154 2.85 -5.94 -3.52
CA ARG A 154 2.90 -7.09 -2.61
C ARG A 154 1.50 -7.62 -2.28
N GLU A 155 0.49 -6.77 -2.41
CA GLU A 155 -0.91 -7.08 -2.13
C GLU A 155 -1.68 -7.59 -3.35
N LEU A 156 -0.99 -7.91 -4.46
CA LEU A 156 -1.63 -8.56 -5.60
C LEU A 156 -2.28 -9.88 -5.13
N PRO A 157 -3.59 -10.07 -5.34
CA PRO A 157 -4.28 -11.30 -4.99
C PRO A 157 -3.51 -12.45 -5.64
N SER A 158 -3.04 -13.36 -4.80
CA SER A 158 -2.28 -14.50 -5.26
C SER A 158 -3.14 -15.27 -6.26
N THR A 159 -2.70 -15.34 -7.52
CA THR A 159 -3.30 -16.21 -8.55
C THR A 159 -3.33 -17.68 -8.12
N LYS A 160 -2.64 -18.02 -7.02
CA LYS A 160 -2.73 -19.33 -6.38
C LYS A 160 -4.12 -19.60 -5.80
N ILE A 161 -4.83 -18.60 -5.28
CA ILE A 161 -6.19 -18.77 -4.76
C ILE A 161 -7.17 -18.97 -5.92
N GLU A 162 -7.06 -18.15 -6.97
CA GLU A 162 -7.86 -18.30 -8.20
C GLU A 162 -7.61 -19.65 -8.87
N ARG A 163 -6.35 -20.09 -8.95
CA ARG A 163 -5.99 -21.41 -9.47
C ARG A 163 -6.50 -22.55 -8.60
N ILE A 164 -6.57 -22.40 -7.28
CA ILE A 164 -7.19 -23.41 -6.40
C ILE A 164 -8.69 -23.49 -6.67
N THR A 165 -9.38 -22.36 -6.87
CA THR A 165 -10.81 -22.37 -7.22
C THR A 165 -11.08 -22.92 -8.61
N GLU A 166 -10.23 -22.63 -9.61
CA GLU A 166 -10.34 -23.19 -10.97
C GLU A 166 -10.01 -24.69 -10.99
N GLU A 167 -9.00 -25.13 -10.24
CA GLU A 167 -8.65 -26.55 -10.11
C GLU A 167 -9.78 -27.33 -9.42
N HIS A 168 -10.44 -26.75 -8.41
CA HIS A 168 -11.65 -27.33 -7.81
C HIS A 168 -12.85 -27.33 -8.75
N ALA A 169 -13.06 -26.26 -9.54
CA ALA A 169 -14.14 -26.19 -10.53
C ALA A 169 -13.96 -27.20 -11.68
N LEU A 170 -12.72 -27.44 -12.13
CA LEU A 170 -12.41 -28.44 -13.15
C LEU A 170 -12.57 -29.87 -12.62
N THR A 171 -12.26 -30.14 -11.34
CA THR A 171 -12.55 -31.45 -10.71
C THR A 171 -14.03 -31.71 -10.44
N ALA A 172 -14.89 -30.70 -10.52
CA ALA A 172 -16.33 -30.85 -10.32
C ALA A 172 -17.11 -31.19 -11.60
N SER A 173 -16.43 -31.29 -12.76
CA SER A 173 -17.07 -31.50 -14.07
C SER A 173 -16.74 -32.83 -14.77
N GLY A 174 -16.03 -33.74 -14.10
CA GLY A 174 -15.66 -35.04 -14.66
C GLY A 174 -16.32 -36.20 -13.94
N GLU A 175 -17.32 -36.79 -14.59
CA GLU A 175 -17.80 -38.16 -14.48
C GLU A 175 -18.14 -38.72 -13.08
N GLU A 176 -19.42 -39.08 -12.93
CA GLU A 176 -19.90 -40.20 -12.13
C GLU A 176 -19.13 -41.48 -12.49
N ALA A 177 -17.91 -41.62 -11.98
CA ALA A 177 -17.23 -42.88 -11.87
C ALA A 177 -17.51 -43.41 -10.47
N ASP A 178 -18.31 -44.47 -10.44
CA ASP A 178 -18.72 -45.30 -9.32
C ASP A 178 -17.50 -45.73 -8.47
N ALA A 179 -17.08 -44.86 -7.56
CA ALA A 179 -16.10 -45.14 -6.53
C ALA A 179 -16.88 -45.46 -5.24
N PRO A 180 -16.52 -46.52 -4.49
CA PRO A 180 -17.23 -46.85 -3.26
C PRO A 180 -17.18 -45.62 -2.35
N ALA A 181 -18.35 -45.08 -2.05
CA ALA A 181 -18.52 -43.87 -1.25
C ALA A 181 -17.70 -44.03 0.03
N ALA A 182 -16.58 -43.32 0.12
CA ALA A 182 -15.90 -43.16 1.39
C ALA A 182 -16.92 -42.45 2.27
N GLU A 183 -17.49 -43.18 3.22
CA GLU A 183 -18.52 -42.72 4.15
C GLU A 183 -18.04 -41.46 4.86
N SER A 184 -18.31 -40.30 4.25
CA SER A 184 -18.09 -39.01 4.86
C SER A 184 -19.24 -38.79 5.81
N LEU A 185 -18.94 -38.87 7.10
CA LEU A 185 -19.92 -38.62 8.15
C LEU A 185 -20.19 -37.11 8.21
N ASP A 186 -21.45 -36.74 7.98
CA ASP A 186 -21.94 -35.39 8.22
C ASP A 186 -22.17 -35.21 9.72
N VAL A 187 -21.36 -34.35 10.35
CA VAL A 187 -21.52 -34.02 11.75
C VAL A 187 -22.39 -32.78 11.85
N ARG A 188 -23.57 -32.95 12.44
CA ARG A 188 -24.47 -31.86 12.80
C ARG A 188 -24.25 -31.50 14.26
N VAL A 189 -23.86 -30.26 14.51
CA VAL A 189 -23.73 -29.72 15.88
C VAL A 189 -24.89 -28.78 16.11
N ASP A 190 -25.86 -29.22 16.90
CA ASP A 190 -26.93 -28.35 17.37
C ASP A 190 -26.38 -27.51 18.54
N ARG A 191 -26.53 -26.18 18.46
CA ARG A 191 -26.06 -25.25 19.49
C ARG A 191 -27.15 -25.08 20.56
N PRO A 192 -26.82 -25.05 21.86
CA PRO A 192 -27.83 -24.91 22.91
C PRO A 192 -28.61 -23.60 22.77
N ASP A 193 -29.92 -23.68 23.02
CA ASP A 193 -30.87 -22.58 22.88
C ASP A 193 -30.48 -21.40 23.80
N GLY A 194 -30.31 -20.21 23.20
CA GLY A 194 -30.12 -18.95 23.90
C GLY A 194 -31.11 -17.90 23.38
N PRO A 195 -31.57 -16.94 24.21
CA PRO A 195 -32.55 -15.97 23.77
C PRO A 195 -31.87 -14.97 22.82
N ASP A 196 -32.46 -14.83 21.64
CA ASP A 196 -32.15 -13.84 20.60
C ASP A 196 -30.81 -14.00 19.86
N GLY A 197 -30.80 -14.89 18.86
CA GLY A 197 -29.77 -14.95 17.82
C GLY A 197 -30.14 -15.90 16.69
N LEU A 198 -29.72 -15.61 15.46
CA LEU A 198 -29.96 -16.43 14.25
C LEU A 198 -29.58 -17.91 14.46
N CYS A 199 -30.59 -18.80 14.41
CA CYS A 199 -30.45 -20.24 14.57
C CYS A 199 -30.27 -20.94 13.22
N ALA A 200 -29.03 -21.01 12.72
CA ALA A 200 -28.68 -21.88 11.59
C ALA A 200 -27.78 -23.03 12.07
N PRO A 201 -28.19 -24.31 11.92
CA PRO A 201 -27.36 -25.46 12.26
C PRO A 201 -26.09 -25.48 11.41
N LEU A 202 -24.93 -25.65 12.05
CA LEU A 202 -23.66 -25.79 11.34
C LEU A 202 -23.49 -27.26 10.90
N ARG A 203 -23.24 -27.47 9.61
CA ARG A 203 -22.97 -28.77 9.02
C ARG A 203 -21.51 -28.85 8.60
N PHE A 204 -20.79 -29.83 9.13
CA PHE A 204 -19.39 -30.07 8.76
C PHE A 204 -19.27 -31.43 8.09
N ARG A 205 -18.63 -31.46 6.91
CA ARG A 205 -18.17 -32.70 6.29
C ARG A 205 -16.79 -33.03 6.84
N VAL A 206 -16.70 -34.10 7.63
CA VAL A 206 -15.44 -34.52 8.25
C VAL A 206 -15.02 -35.86 7.65
N ARG A 207 -13.73 -35.95 7.27
CA ARG A 207 -13.16 -37.23 6.84
C ARG A 207 -12.96 -38.14 8.06
N PRO A 208 -13.27 -39.45 7.96
CA PRO A 208 -13.18 -40.39 9.08
C PRO A 208 -11.81 -40.43 9.76
N GLU A 209 -10.75 -40.14 8.99
CA GLU A 209 -9.36 -40.07 9.45
C GLU A 209 -9.13 -39.07 10.60
N HIS A 210 -9.93 -38.00 10.66
CA HIS A 210 -9.77 -36.93 11.65
C HIS A 210 -10.49 -37.24 12.97
N LEU A 211 -11.58 -38.00 12.94
CA LEU A 211 -12.30 -38.42 14.16
C LEU A 211 -11.55 -39.49 14.94
N ARG A 212 -10.82 -40.39 14.25
CA ARG A 212 -9.99 -41.43 14.89
C ARG A 212 -8.81 -40.89 15.70
N ARG A 213 -8.44 -39.61 15.51
CA ARG A 213 -7.33 -38.95 16.20
C ARG A 213 -7.70 -38.32 17.55
N GLN A 214 -8.98 -38.07 17.80
CA GLN A 214 -9.46 -37.34 18.98
C GLN A 214 -10.20 -38.17 20.02
N GLY A 215 -10.49 -39.45 19.76
CA GLY A 215 -10.95 -40.38 20.79
C GLY A 215 -12.25 -39.98 21.50
N ILE A 216 -13.15 -39.28 20.82
CA ILE A 216 -14.48 -38.95 21.35
C ILE A 216 -15.48 -39.94 20.75
N PHE A 217 -15.76 -41.00 21.50
CA PHE A 217 -16.95 -41.83 21.29
C PHE A 217 -18.02 -41.33 22.25
N ILE A 218 -19.13 -40.81 21.72
CA ILE A 218 -20.40 -40.83 22.45
C ILE A 218 -21.11 -42.10 21.97
N ASP A 219 -21.27 -43.00 22.92
CA ASP A 219 -21.85 -44.33 22.78
C ASP A 219 -23.38 -44.23 22.76
N THR A 220 -24.03 -44.89 21.81
CA THR A 220 -25.39 -45.42 21.97
C THR A 220 -25.55 -46.64 21.05
N ASP A 221 -25.11 -47.78 21.59
CA ASP A 221 -25.76 -49.10 21.62
C ASP A 221 -26.48 -49.63 20.35
N GLU A 222 -25.94 -50.71 19.75
CA GLU A 222 -26.43 -52.09 19.93
C GLU A 222 -25.76 -53.05 18.90
N GLY A 223 -25.33 -54.23 19.36
CA GLY A 223 -25.33 -55.43 18.50
C GLY A 223 -24.00 -56.11 18.15
N SER A 224 -23.59 -57.02 19.03
CA SER A 224 -23.07 -58.37 18.70
C SER A 224 -21.61 -58.58 18.23
N GLN A 225 -20.82 -59.06 19.20
CA GLN A 225 -19.89 -60.21 19.17
C GLN A 225 -18.88 -60.41 18.02
N GLY A 226 -17.60 -60.40 18.41
CA GLY A 226 -16.52 -61.09 17.68
C GLY A 226 -15.15 -60.89 18.33
N ARG A 227 -14.63 -61.94 18.97
CA ARG A 227 -13.49 -61.94 19.90
C ARG A 227 -12.10 -61.75 19.26
N SER A 228 -11.25 -61.04 20.03
CA SER A 228 -9.84 -61.30 20.39
C SER A 228 -8.74 -61.44 19.32
N ALA A 229 -7.73 -60.56 19.39
CA ALA A 229 -6.41 -60.81 20.02
C ALA A 229 -5.26 -60.03 19.35
N GLY A 230 -4.35 -59.47 20.16
CA GLY A 230 -2.95 -59.24 19.75
C GLY A 230 -2.40 -57.82 19.90
N HIS A 231 -1.75 -57.55 21.03
CA HIS A 231 -0.96 -56.36 21.32
C HIS A 231 0.37 -56.29 20.54
N SER A 232 0.59 -55.14 19.87
CA SER A 232 1.74 -54.22 19.99
C SER A 232 3.18 -54.69 19.60
N PRO A 233 4.24 -53.83 19.65
CA PRO A 233 4.54 -52.82 18.62
C PRO A 233 6.05 -52.73 18.25
N GLY A 234 6.36 -51.92 17.23
CA GLY A 234 7.56 -51.09 17.24
C GLY A 234 8.70 -51.44 16.27
N LYS A 235 9.20 -50.44 15.54
CA LYS A 235 10.39 -49.67 15.98
C LYS A 235 10.76 -48.59 14.96
N ARG A 236 11.01 -47.40 15.48
CA ARG A 236 11.68 -46.25 14.85
C ARG A 236 13.12 -46.58 14.45
N ARG A 237 13.58 -46.04 13.31
CA ARG A 237 14.92 -45.47 13.06
C ARG A 237 14.73 -44.39 11.97
N ARG A 238 14.74 -43.08 12.27
CA ARG A 238 15.83 -42.11 12.52
C ARG A 238 16.92 -42.04 11.43
N LEU A 239 17.28 -40.77 11.15
CA LEU A 239 18.40 -40.19 10.37
C LEU A 239 18.05 -39.92 8.89
N GLY A 240 18.30 -38.74 8.33
CA GLY A 240 19.06 -37.60 8.83
C GLY A 240 18.94 -36.36 7.92
N ARG A 241 19.32 -35.22 8.51
CA ARG A 241 19.60 -33.92 7.88
C ARG A 241 20.59 -34.03 6.71
N ARG A 242 20.40 -33.20 5.69
CA ARG A 242 21.33 -32.16 5.16
C ARG A 242 20.62 -31.47 3.97
N ALA A 243 20.36 -30.17 4.01
CA ALA A 243 21.27 -29.03 3.82
C ALA A 243 21.68 -28.84 2.34
N ASP A 244 21.15 -27.74 1.80
CA ASP A 244 21.65 -26.85 0.74
C ASP A 244 22.45 -27.43 -0.44
N THR A 245 21.88 -27.24 -1.63
CA THR A 245 22.67 -27.03 -2.86
C THR A 245 22.04 -25.95 -3.72
N ARG A 246 22.84 -24.93 -3.99
CA ARG A 246 22.70 -23.91 -5.04
C ARG A 246 24.13 -23.69 -5.59
N PRO A 247 24.30 -23.11 -6.78
CA PRO A 247 24.27 -23.78 -8.08
C PRO A 247 25.64 -23.74 -8.78
N VAL A 248 25.85 -24.59 -9.79
CA VAL A 248 27.01 -24.52 -10.71
C VAL A 248 26.53 -24.08 -12.09
N ARG A 249 27.15 -23.03 -12.63
CA ARG A 249 26.94 -22.51 -13.98
C ARG A 249 28.23 -22.77 -14.79
N PRO A 250 28.18 -23.45 -15.95
CA PRO A 250 29.35 -23.58 -16.79
C PRO A 250 29.54 -22.35 -17.70
N ALA A 251 30.80 -22.01 -17.92
CA ALA A 251 31.28 -20.94 -18.78
C ALA A 251 31.62 -21.47 -20.19
N GLY A 252 31.40 -20.62 -21.19
CA GLY A 252 32.17 -20.60 -22.44
C GLY A 252 31.46 -21.14 -23.68
N ARG A 253 31.38 -20.32 -24.74
CA ARG A 253 32.33 -20.40 -25.87
C ARG A 253 32.21 -19.16 -26.77
N ARG A 254 33.36 -18.56 -27.10
CA ARG A 254 33.54 -17.71 -28.28
C ARG A 254 33.76 -18.62 -29.49
N GLY A 255 33.15 -18.26 -30.61
CA GLY A 255 33.40 -18.74 -31.97
C GLY A 255 32.86 -17.68 -32.90
#